data_AF-A0A507CAU6-F1
#
_entry.id   AF-A0A507CAU6-F1
#
_cell.length_a   1.000
_cell.length_b   1.000
_cell.length_c   1.000
_cell.angle_alpha   90.00
_cell.angle_beta   90.00
_cell.angle_gamma   90.00
#
_symmetry.space_group_name_H-M   'P 1'
#
loop_
_entity.id
_entity.type
_entity.pdbx_description
1 polymer ?
#
loop_
_entity_poly.entity_id
_entity_poly.type
_entity_poly.pdbx_seq_one_letter_code
_entity_poly.pdbx_strand_id
1 'polypeptide(L)'
;MPVCQDEPGLAAVLGHEIGHQVARHSAEKLSWTVTFTLPFVLIMDIVFGMGTFSQALLQVGFLLPFSRNIESEADFIGLQLMAQACYDPAAAIGIWERMKKVGGGGLSIAYLSTHPSNDSRITAIKAWLPDAERVLENSDCHQTTSLFNLFARKTQESASW
;
A
#
# COMPACT_ATOMS: atom_id res chain seq x y z
N MET A 1 12.92 -12.58 -2.96
CA MET A 1 12.12 -11.51 -3.60
C MET A 1 12.90 -10.20 -3.51
N PRO A 2 13.40 -9.62 -4.62
CA PRO A 2 14.39 -8.54 -4.57
C PRO A 2 13.85 -7.23 -3.95
N VAL A 3 12.53 -7.00 -4.00
CA VAL A 3 11.89 -5.82 -3.40
C VAL A 3 11.53 -6.05 -1.93
N CYS A 4 10.98 -7.22 -1.56
CA CYS A 4 10.61 -7.49 -0.16
C CYS A 4 11.82 -7.62 0.76
N GLN A 5 12.88 -8.30 0.30
CA GLN A 5 14.12 -8.62 1.03
C GLN A 5 13.96 -9.51 2.27
N ASP A 6 12.93 -9.29 3.08
CA ASP A 6 12.65 -10.00 4.33
C ASP A 6 11.14 -10.20 4.54
N GLU A 7 10.80 -10.81 5.67
CA GLU A 7 9.42 -11.11 6.06
C GLU A 7 8.60 -9.84 6.36
N PRO A 8 9.09 -8.82 7.09
CA PRO A 8 8.37 -7.55 7.25
C PRO A 8 8.09 -6.84 5.92
N GLY A 9 9.02 -6.90 4.97
CA GLY A 9 8.82 -6.37 3.63
C GLY A 9 7.77 -7.12 2.82
N LEU A 10 7.64 -8.44 3.03
CA LEU A 10 6.53 -9.22 2.46
C LEU A 10 5.20 -8.86 3.12
N ALA A 11 5.19 -8.72 4.45
CA ALA A 11 4.01 -8.30 5.21
C ALA A 11 3.48 -6.94 4.76
N ALA A 12 4.37 -6.00 4.38
CA ALA A 12 3.96 -4.71 3.83
C ALA A 12 3.22 -4.82 2.50
N VAL A 13 3.72 -5.64 1.57
CA VAL A 13 3.04 -5.88 0.29
C VAL A 13 1.70 -6.58 0.51
N LEU A 14 1.66 -7.62 1.34
CA LEU A 14 0.41 -8.34 1.63
C LEU A 14 -0.60 -7.46 2.38
N GLY A 15 -0.14 -6.64 3.33
CA GLY A 15 -0.99 -5.68 4.04
C GLY A 15 -1.65 -4.69 3.09
N HIS A 16 -0.91 -4.19 2.11
CA HIS A 16 -1.44 -3.33 1.04
C HIS A 16 -2.51 -4.05 0.19
N GLU A 17 -2.24 -5.27 -0.28
CA GLU A 17 -3.21 -6.05 -1.07
C GLU A 17 -4.48 -6.38 -0.28
N ILE A 18 -4.35 -6.73 1.00
CA ILE A 18 -5.49 -6.95 1.89
C ILE A 18 -6.23 -5.63 2.12
N GLY A 19 -5.52 -4.51 2.26
CA GLY A 19 -6.09 -3.17 2.34
C GLY A 19 -7.03 -2.87 1.17
N HIS A 20 -6.63 -3.22 -0.07
CA HIS A 20 -7.52 -3.10 -1.23
C HIS A 20 -8.80 -3.94 -1.11
N GLN A 21 -8.72 -5.14 -0.53
CA GLN A 21 -9.89 -5.99 -0.35
C GLN A 21 -10.79 -5.49 0.76
N VAL A 22 -10.22 -5.02 1.88
CA VAL A 22 -10.95 -4.42 3.00
C VAL A 22 -11.72 -3.19 2.55
N ALA A 23 -11.09 -2.31 1.76
CA ALA A 23 -11.73 -1.13 1.19
C ALA A 23 -12.61 -1.43 -0.05
N ARG A 24 -12.58 -2.66 -0.57
CA ARG A 24 -13.36 -3.12 -1.74
C ARG A 24 -13.09 -2.29 -3.02
N HIS A 25 -11.86 -1.83 -3.19
CA HIS A 25 -11.45 -0.96 -4.30
C HIS A 25 -11.75 -1.54 -5.70
N SER A 26 -11.72 -2.87 -5.86
CA SER A 26 -12.08 -3.53 -7.13
C SER A 26 -13.55 -3.32 -7.49
N ALA A 27 -14.45 -3.47 -6.52
CA ALA A 27 -15.88 -3.23 -6.69
C ALA A 27 -16.16 -1.74 -6.90
N GLU A 28 -15.46 -0.88 -6.18
CA GLU A 28 -15.57 0.58 -6.33
C GLU A 28 -15.18 1.03 -7.75
N LYS A 29 -14.02 0.57 -8.24
CA LYS A 29 -13.54 0.87 -9.60
C LYS A 29 -14.52 0.38 -10.67
N LEU A 30 -15.09 -0.82 -10.50
CA LEU A 30 -16.10 -1.34 -11.41
C LEU A 30 -17.36 -0.47 -11.40
N SER A 31 -17.85 -0.12 -10.21
CA SER A 31 -19.03 0.74 -10.03
C SER A 31 -18.84 2.10 -10.70
N TRP A 32 -17.69 2.75 -10.50
CA TRP A 32 -17.33 4.01 -11.16
C TRP A 32 -17.25 3.89 -12.68
N THR A 33 -16.68 2.78 -13.16
CA THR A 33 -16.53 2.54 -14.59
C THR A 33 -17.91 2.44 -15.27
N VAL A 34 -18.80 1.63 -14.71
CA VAL A 34 -20.13 1.38 -15.27
C VAL A 34 -21.04 2.60 -15.11
N THR A 35 -21.00 3.28 -13.97
CA THR A 35 -21.95 4.35 -13.63
C THR A 35 -21.55 5.70 -14.24
N PHE A 36 -20.25 5.99 -14.35
CA PHE A 36 -19.77 7.32 -14.75
C PHE A 36 -18.89 7.28 -16.00
N THR A 37 -17.88 6.41 -16.03
CA THR A 37 -16.87 6.44 -17.11
C THR A 37 -17.49 6.07 -18.45
N LEU A 38 -18.18 4.93 -18.54
CA LEU A 38 -18.79 4.47 -19.79
C LEU A 38 -19.89 5.42 -20.30
N PRO A 39 -20.86 5.88 -19.48
CA PRO A 39 -21.85 6.84 -19.94
C PRO A 39 -21.25 8.18 -20.38
N PHE A 40 -20.23 8.68 -19.68
CA PHE A 40 -19.57 9.92 -20.05
C PHE A 40 -18.91 9.82 -21.43
N VAL A 41 -18.11 8.77 -21.67
CA VAL A 41 -17.47 8.56 -22.97
C VAL A 41 -18.52 8.46 -24.07
N LEU A 42 -19.59 7.67 -23.84
CA LEU A 42 -20.66 7.51 -24.81
C LEU A 42 -21.35 8.85 -25.16
N ILE A 43 -21.69 9.65 -24.16
CA ILE A 43 -22.34 10.96 -24.38
C ILE A 43 -21.38 11.91 -25.11
N MET A 44 -20.11 11.98 -24.70
CA MET A 44 -19.14 12.87 -25.31
C MET A 44 -18.86 12.50 -26.77
N ASP A 45 -18.87 11.20 -27.08
CA ASP A 45 -18.67 10.72 -28.44
C ASP A 45 -19.88 10.96 -29.32
N ILE A 46 -21.11 10.71 -28.83
CA ILE A 46 -22.35 10.91 -29.60
C ILE A 46 -22.63 12.40 -29.83
N VAL A 47 -22.47 13.24 -28.80
CA VAL A 47 -22.89 14.66 -28.85
C VAL A 47 -21.81 15.53 -29.48
N PHE A 48 -20.54 15.29 -29.15
CA PHE A 48 -19.43 16.18 -29.52
C PHE A 48 -18.41 15.54 -30.47
N GLY A 49 -18.52 14.24 -30.78
CA GLY A 49 -17.58 13.56 -31.66
C GLY A 49 -16.15 13.51 -31.08
N MET A 50 -15.99 13.58 -29.76
CA MET A 50 -14.69 13.78 -29.11
C MET A 50 -13.82 12.52 -29.05
N GLY A 51 -14.39 11.32 -29.22
CA GLY A 51 -13.66 10.06 -29.37
C GLY A 51 -12.56 9.88 -28.31
N THR A 52 -11.33 9.69 -28.78
CA THR A 52 -10.16 9.47 -27.90
C THR A 52 -9.84 10.65 -26.97
N PHE A 53 -10.26 11.87 -27.30
CA PHE A 53 -10.00 13.05 -26.46
C PHE A 53 -10.85 13.03 -25.17
N SER A 54 -12.08 12.52 -25.23
CA SER A 54 -12.94 12.37 -24.03
C SER A 54 -12.33 11.37 -23.03
N GLN A 55 -11.72 10.29 -23.54
CA GLN A 55 -11.02 9.30 -22.73
C GLN A 55 -9.75 9.86 -22.09
N ALA A 56 -8.94 10.61 -22.85
CA ALA A 56 -7.73 11.24 -22.32
C ALA A 56 -8.04 12.24 -21.19
N LEU A 57 -9.11 13.03 -21.35
CA LEU A 57 -9.56 13.99 -20.34
C LEU A 57 -10.00 13.29 -19.05
N LEU A 58 -10.80 12.23 -19.16
CA LEU A 58 -11.20 11.41 -18.00
C LEU A 58 -10.00 10.78 -17.31
N GLN A 59 -9.05 10.28 -18.09
CA GLN A 59 -7.90 9.59 -17.56
C GLN A 59 -7.03 10.53 -16.71
N VAL A 60 -6.75 11.73 -17.22
CA VAL A 60 -5.94 12.72 -16.51
C VAL A 60 -6.70 13.40 -15.38
N GLY A 61 -7.94 13.82 -15.63
CA GLY A 61 -8.71 14.64 -14.71
C GLY A 61 -9.30 13.86 -13.54
N PHE A 62 -9.62 12.58 -13.73
CA PHE A 62 -10.37 11.80 -12.73
C PHE A 62 -9.72 10.46 -12.40
N LEU A 63 -9.41 9.62 -13.39
CA LEU A 63 -8.93 8.26 -13.11
C LEU A 63 -7.56 8.25 -12.42
N LEU A 64 -6.63 9.13 -12.81
CA LEU A 64 -5.32 9.22 -12.17
C LEU A 64 -5.42 9.70 -10.70
N PRO A 65 -6.09 10.81 -10.37
CA PRO A 65 -6.32 11.20 -8.97
C PRO A 65 -7.06 10.13 -8.15
N PHE A 66 -8.11 9.53 -8.72
CA PHE A 66 -8.88 8.47 -8.07
C PHE A 66 -8.01 7.25 -7.74
N SER A 67 -7.21 6.80 -8.72
CA SER A 67 -6.26 5.71 -8.51
C SER A 67 -5.27 6.03 -7.38
N ARG A 68 -4.78 7.28 -7.29
CA ARG A 68 -3.85 7.67 -6.21
C ARG A 68 -4.51 7.61 -4.83
N ASN A 69 -5.78 8.00 -4.71
CA ASN A 69 -6.52 7.92 -3.45
C ASN A 69 -6.71 6.47 -3.00
N ILE A 70 -7.08 5.58 -3.92
CA ILE A 70 -7.22 4.13 -3.66
C ILE A 70 -5.92 3.52 -3.15
N GLU A 71 -4.78 3.84 -3.77
CA GLU A 71 -3.46 3.36 -3.34
C GLU A 71 -3.09 3.91 -1.95
N SER A 72 -3.37 5.19 -1.72
CA SER A 72 -3.10 5.88 -0.46
C SER A 72 -3.93 5.30 0.70
N GLU A 73 -5.19 4.95 0.45
CA GLU A 73 -6.06 4.30 1.44
C GLU A 73 -5.60 2.87 1.71
N ALA A 74 -5.23 2.11 0.67
CA ALA A 74 -4.69 0.76 0.83
C ALA A 74 -3.38 0.76 1.64
N ASP A 75 -2.50 1.75 1.44
CA ASP A 75 -1.29 1.93 2.26
C ASP A 75 -1.62 2.17 3.73
N PHE A 76 -2.55 3.09 4.01
CA PHE A 76 -2.96 3.40 5.37
C PHE A 76 -3.50 2.17 6.09
N ILE A 77 -4.46 1.48 5.47
CA ILE A 77 -5.05 0.25 6.05
C ILE A 77 -3.97 -0.83 6.20
N GLY A 78 -3.10 -0.99 5.20
CA GLY A 78 -2.02 -1.96 5.22
C GLY A 78 -1.06 -1.77 6.40
N LEU A 79 -0.68 -0.53 6.72
CA LEU A 79 0.16 -0.23 7.90
C LEU A 79 -0.51 -0.65 9.21
N GLN A 80 -1.81 -0.42 9.34
CA GLN A 80 -2.57 -0.83 10.53
C GLN A 80 -2.64 -2.36 10.63
N LEU A 81 -2.85 -3.05 9.50
CA LEU A 81 -2.87 -4.51 9.45
C LEU A 81 -1.51 -5.13 9.78
N MET A 82 -0.41 -4.54 9.29
CA MET A 82 0.94 -4.96 9.66
C MET A 82 1.15 -4.87 11.17
N ALA A 83 0.81 -3.72 11.75
CA ALA A 83 0.95 -3.48 13.18
C ALA A 83 0.12 -4.49 14.01
N GLN A 84 -1.11 -4.76 13.60
CA GLN A 84 -1.97 -5.78 14.25
C GLN A 84 -1.44 -7.20 14.08
N ALA A 85 -0.72 -7.47 12.99
CA ALA A 85 -0.08 -8.76 12.72
C ALA A 85 1.33 -8.90 13.33
N CYS A 86 1.71 -8.01 14.25
CA CYS A 86 3.01 -8.02 14.93
C CYS A 86 4.23 -7.73 14.04
N TYR A 87 4.02 -7.12 12.85
CA TYR A 87 5.11 -6.67 12.00
C TYR A 87 5.39 -5.19 12.20
N ASP A 88 6.67 -4.81 12.12
CA ASP A 88 7.09 -3.42 12.18
C ASP A 88 6.54 -2.63 10.96
N PRO A 89 5.62 -1.68 11.15
CA PRO A 89 5.04 -0.90 10.05
C PRO A 89 6.09 -0.02 9.35
N ALA A 90 7.22 0.30 9.98
CA ALA A 90 8.30 1.08 9.36
C ALA A 90 8.96 0.33 8.19
N ALA A 91 8.87 -1.00 8.15
CA ALA A 91 9.38 -1.82 7.05
C ALA A 91 8.74 -1.45 5.69
N ALA A 92 7.53 -0.89 5.69
CA ALA A 92 6.85 -0.42 4.48
C ALA A 92 7.63 0.69 3.75
N ILE A 93 8.37 1.56 4.47
CA ILE A 93 9.18 2.61 3.84
C ILE A 93 10.25 1.99 2.95
N GLY A 94 10.94 0.96 3.45
CA GLY A 94 12.00 0.29 2.71
C GLY A 94 11.51 -0.33 1.41
N ILE A 95 10.27 -0.84 1.38
CA ILE A 95 9.63 -1.36 0.17
C ILE A 95 9.47 -0.27 -0.87
N TRP A 96 8.82 0.84 -0.51
CA TRP A 96 8.53 1.91 -1.46
C TRP A 96 9.79 2.61 -1.96
N GLU A 97 10.79 2.80 -1.11
CA GLU A 97 12.10 3.32 -1.52
C GLU A 97 12.81 2.39 -2.51
N ARG A 98 12.74 1.06 -2.30
CA ARG A 98 13.31 0.09 -3.23
C ARG A 98 12.51 0.05 -4.54
N MET A 99 11.19 0.10 -4.48
CA MET A 99 10.34 0.15 -5.68
C MET A 99 10.63 1.38 -6.54
N LYS A 100 10.85 2.54 -5.92
CA LYS A 100 11.31 3.75 -6.62
C LYS A 100 12.64 3.52 -7.35
N LYS A 101 13.59 2.82 -6.73
CA LYS A 101 14.91 2.51 -7.33
C LYS A 101 14.85 1.50 -8.47
N VAL A 102 13.92 0.53 -8.41
CA VAL A 102 13.78 -0.52 -9.44
C VAL A 102 12.95 -0.05 -10.66
N GLY A 103 12.37 1.15 -10.63
CA GLY A 103 11.62 1.74 -11.75
C GLY A 103 12.38 1.84 -13.11
N GLY A 104 13.64 1.39 -13.20
CA GLY A 104 14.43 1.28 -14.42
C GLY A 104 14.65 -0.15 -14.99
N GLY A 105 14.21 -1.25 -14.36
CA GLY A 105 14.34 -2.58 -14.98
C GLY A 105 13.95 -3.81 -14.13
N GLY A 106 13.15 -4.71 -14.73
CA GLY A 106 12.80 -6.04 -14.20
C GLY A 106 11.46 -6.13 -13.47
N LEU A 107 11.11 -7.32 -12.94
CA LEU A 107 9.81 -7.79 -12.38
C LEU A 107 8.97 -6.78 -11.55
N SER A 108 9.56 -5.71 -11.01
CA SER A 108 8.83 -4.59 -10.39
C SER A 108 7.93 -3.84 -11.38
N ILE A 109 8.15 -3.97 -12.69
CA ILE A 109 7.37 -3.28 -13.73
C ILE A 109 5.89 -3.65 -13.64
N ALA A 110 5.54 -4.93 -13.40
CA ALA A 110 4.14 -5.34 -13.34
C ALA A 110 3.42 -4.76 -12.12
N TYR A 111 4.05 -4.85 -10.94
CA TYR A 111 3.48 -4.30 -9.71
C TYR A 111 3.44 -2.76 -9.75
N LEU A 112 4.48 -2.09 -10.28
CA LEU A 112 4.47 -0.63 -10.47
C LEU A 112 3.48 -0.16 -11.55
N SER A 113 3.12 -1.04 -12.49
CA SER A 113 2.10 -0.75 -13.51
C SER A 113 0.69 -0.73 -12.90
N THR A 114 0.43 -1.56 -11.90
CA THR A 114 -0.88 -1.60 -11.20
C THR A 114 -0.89 -0.71 -9.95
N HIS A 115 0.25 -0.58 -9.27
CA HIS A 115 0.46 0.19 -8.03
C HIS A 115 1.59 1.20 -8.22
N PRO A 116 1.33 2.35 -8.85
CA PRO A 116 2.35 3.37 -9.04
C PRO A 116 2.83 3.90 -7.68
N SER A 117 4.15 3.85 -7.46
CA SER A 117 4.78 4.50 -6.33
C SER A 117 5.10 5.96 -6.68
N ASN A 118 4.88 6.89 -5.76
CA ASN A 118 5.38 8.26 -5.87
C ASN A 118 5.93 8.76 -4.52
N ASP A 119 6.60 9.91 -4.54
CA ASP A 119 7.16 10.52 -3.33
C ASP A 119 6.10 10.90 -2.29
N SER A 120 4.87 11.26 -2.71
CA SER A 120 3.80 11.58 -1.77
C SER A 120 3.33 10.37 -0.96
N ARG A 121 3.42 9.13 -1.49
CA ARG A 121 3.10 7.91 -0.72
C ARG A 121 4.08 7.68 0.42
N ILE A 122 5.39 7.82 0.17
CA ILE A 122 6.41 7.71 1.22
C ILE A 122 6.20 8.78 2.29
N THR A 123 5.90 10.02 1.88
CA THR A 123 5.59 11.10 2.82
C THR A 123 4.35 10.80 3.65
N ALA A 124 3.28 10.29 3.03
CA ALA A 124 2.05 9.92 3.73
C ALA A 124 2.28 8.79 4.74
N ILE A 125 2.99 7.73 4.33
CA ILE A 125 3.36 6.61 5.21
C ILE A 125 4.14 7.11 6.43
N LYS A 126 5.14 7.96 6.22
CA LYS A 126 5.91 8.58 7.33
C LYS A 126 5.02 9.38 8.28
N ALA A 127 3.97 10.03 7.77
CA ALA A 127 3.02 10.77 8.59
C ALA A 127 2.09 9.84 9.40
N TRP A 128 1.77 8.65 8.88
CA TRP A 128 0.90 7.67 9.55
C TRP A 128 1.62 6.68 10.45
N LEU A 129 2.95 6.58 10.35
CA LEU A 129 3.74 5.67 11.18
C LEU A 129 3.46 5.81 12.68
N PRO A 130 3.40 7.03 13.27
CA PRO A 130 3.10 7.16 14.69
C PRO A 130 1.75 6.57 15.11
N ASP A 131 0.77 6.51 14.19
CA ASP A 131 -0.53 5.89 14.47
C ASP A 131 -0.44 4.36 14.37
N ALA A 132 0.27 3.84 13.36
CA ALA A 132 0.50 2.39 13.22
C ALA A 132 1.37 1.83 14.35
N GLU A 133 2.41 2.55 14.76
CA GLU A 133 3.24 2.21 15.93
C GLU A 133 2.41 2.14 17.20
N ARG A 134 1.48 3.08 17.40
CA ARG A 134 0.55 3.04 18.53
C ARG A 134 -0.36 1.81 18.48
N VAL A 135 -0.78 1.36 17.30
CA VAL A 135 -1.54 0.11 17.16
C VAL A 135 -0.67 -1.11 17.52
N LEU A 136 0.59 -1.12 17.09
CA LEU A 136 1.54 -2.18 17.45
C LEU A 136 1.78 -2.22 18.96
N GLU A 137 2.02 -1.07 19.60
CA GLU A 137 2.24 -0.97 21.05
C GLU A 137 1.05 -1.43 21.89
N ASN A 138 -0.17 -1.16 21.42
CA ASN A 138 -1.40 -1.54 22.11
C ASN A 138 -1.87 -2.98 21.78
N SER A 139 -1.22 -3.65 20.83
CA SER A 139 -1.55 -5.03 20.46
C SER A 139 -0.90 -6.04 21.40
N ASP A 140 -1.45 -7.26 21.45
CA ASP A 140 -0.89 -8.39 22.22
C ASP A 140 0.55 -8.76 21.77
N CYS A 141 0.95 -8.30 20.59
CA CYS A 141 2.29 -8.43 20.04
C CYS A 141 3.35 -7.78 20.94
N HIS A 142 3.07 -6.60 21.50
CA HIS A 142 4.04 -5.87 22.32
C HIS A 142 4.34 -6.63 23.63
N GLN A 143 3.30 -7.15 24.28
CA GLN A 143 3.48 -7.95 25.51
C GLN A 143 4.24 -9.24 25.23
N THR A 144 3.87 -9.96 24.17
CA THR A 144 4.48 -11.24 23.79
C THR A 144 5.95 -11.06 23.41
N THR A 145 6.25 -10.03 22.61
CA THR A 145 7.62 -9.70 22.18
C THR A 145 8.48 -9.26 23.36
N SER A 146 7.93 -8.48 24.29
CA SER A 146 8.64 -8.05 25.51
C SER A 146 9.04 -9.25 26.38
N LEU A 147 8.12 -10.20 26.59
CA LEU A 147 8.40 -11.44 27.33
C LEU A 147 9.45 -12.31 26.62
N PHE A 148 9.34 -12.48 25.30
CA PHE A 148 10.32 -13.22 24.52
C PHE A 148 11.73 -12.60 24.61
N ASN A 149 11.83 -11.28 24.45
CA ASN A 149 13.11 -10.57 24.54
C ASN A 149 13.74 -10.66 25.94
N LEU A 150 12.92 -10.57 26.99
CA LEU A 150 13.37 -10.79 28.37
C LEU A 150 13.91 -12.20 28.57
N PHE A 151 13.21 -13.21 28.04
CA PHE A 151 13.66 -14.59 28.10
C PHE A 151 14.98 -14.78 27.34
N ALA A 152 15.05 -14.33 26.10
CA ALA A 152 16.25 -14.43 25.26
C ALA A 152 17.47 -13.75 25.88
N ARG A 153 17.28 -12.58 26.52
CA ARG A 153 18.36 -11.89 27.23
C ARG A 153 18.86 -12.71 28.43
N LYS A 154 17.94 -13.24 29.24
CA LYS A 154 18.32 -14.07 30.39
C LYS A 154 19.01 -15.37 29.98
N THR A 155 18.60 -16.00 28.89
CA THR A 155 19.27 -17.22 28.40
C THR A 155 20.67 -16.92 27.88
N GLN A 156 20.87 -15.81 27.16
CA GLN A 156 22.20 -15.35 26.76
C GLN A 156 23.11 -15.06 27.97
N GLU A 157 22.61 -14.34 28.97
CA GLU A 157 23.36 -14.06 30.22
C GLU A 157 23.71 -15.35 30.99
N SER A 158 22.87 -16.38 30.93
CA SER A 158 23.15 -17.68 31.55
C SER A 158 24.13 -18.56 30.75
N ALA A 159 24.23 -18.34 29.44
CA ALA A 159 25.11 -19.11 28.55
C ALA A 159 26.54 -18.53 28.46
N SER A 160 26.78 -17.35 29.05
CA SER A 160 28.09 -16.69 29.09
C SER A 160 28.97 -17.06 30.30
N TRP A 161 28.63 -18.14 31.03
CA TRP A 161 29.39 -18.69 32.16
C TRP A 161 29.99 -20.06 31.83
#